data_AF-G4Z9G2-F1
#
_entry.id   AF-G4Z9G2-F1
#
_cell.length_a   1.000
_cell.length_b   1.000
_cell.length_c   1.000
_cell.angle_alpha   90.00
_cell.angle_beta   90.00
_cell.angle_gamma   90.00
#
_symmetry.space_group_name_H-M   'P 1'
#
loop_
_entity.id
_entity.type
_entity.pdbx_description
1 polymer ?
#
loop_
_entity_poly.entity_id
_entity_poly.type
_entity_poly.pdbx_seq_one_letter_code
_entity_poly.pdbx_strand_id
1 'polypeptide(L)'
;SQKLLQEFVDYVKSHKVVLLEDLASEFNLATQDAIDRVESLQAANRLTGIVDDRGKFIYITEEEMDKVAKFIQRRGRLGFAELSKECNKLIRLDGEADKN
;
A
#
# COMPACT_ATOMS: atom_id res chain seq x y z
N SER A 1 -4.79 17.82 15.01
CA SER A 1 -4.79 16.35 15.15
C SER A 1 -5.33 15.65 13.89
N GLN A 2 -6.57 15.89 13.44
CA GLN A 2 -7.11 15.27 12.20
C GLN A 2 -6.36 15.66 10.92
N LYS A 3 -5.92 16.92 10.79
CA LYS A 3 -5.21 17.40 9.58
C LYS A 3 -3.91 16.64 9.33
N LEU A 4 -3.08 16.46 10.36
CA LEU A 4 -1.82 15.72 10.27
C LEU A 4 -2.02 14.24 9.90
N LEU A 5 -3.10 13.63 10.43
CA LEU A 5 -3.46 12.25 10.08
C LEU A 5 -3.92 12.13 8.62
N GLN A 6 -4.61 13.15 8.11
CA GLN A 6 -5.01 13.20 6.71
C GLN A 6 -3.79 13.39 5.80
N GLU A 7 -2.89 14.31 6.15
CA GLU A 7 -1.62 14.52 5.43
C GLU A 7 -0.76 13.24 5.40
N PHE A 8 -0.71 12.48 6.49
CA PHE A 8 -0.04 11.18 6.55
C PHE A 8 -0.63 10.17 5.56
N VAL A 9 -1.95 10.04 5.55
CA VAL A 9 -2.65 9.13 4.62
C VAL A 9 -2.44 9.58 3.18
N ASP A 10 -2.53 10.88 2.90
CA ASP A 10 -2.37 11.42 1.55
C ASP A 10 -0.94 11.27 1.03
N TYR A 11 0.06 11.42 1.91
CA TYR A 11 1.45 11.14 1.59
C TYR A 11 1.64 9.68 1.17
N VAL A 12 1.12 8.72 1.95
CA VAL A 12 1.23 7.29 1.65
C VAL A 12 0.44 6.91 0.38
N LYS A 13 -0.70 7.56 0.12
CA LYS A 13 -1.49 7.30 -1.09
C LYS A 13 -0.86 7.88 -2.35
N SER A 14 -0.20 9.02 -2.25
CA SER A 14 0.52 9.65 -3.37
C SER A 14 1.83 8.95 -3.69
N HIS A 15 2.49 8.36 -2.68
CA HIS A 15 3.72 7.60 -2.84
C HIS A 15 3.42 6.11 -2.77
N LYS A 16 3.30 5.44 -3.92
CA LYS A 16 2.99 4.01 -3.99
C LYS A 16 3.92 3.13 -3.13
N VAL A 17 5.19 3.49 -3.11
CA VAL A 17 6.23 2.81 -2.33
C VAL A 17 6.84 3.82 -1.37
N VAL A 18 6.76 3.54 -0.07
CA VAL A 18 7.23 4.42 1.00
C VAL A 18 8.21 3.66 1.88
N LEU A 19 9.37 4.24 2.16
CA LEU A 19 10.23 3.74 3.23
C LEU A 19 9.67 4.24 4.56
N LEU A 20 9.49 3.32 5.52
CA LEU A 20 8.91 3.67 6.82
C LEU A 20 9.81 4.62 7.62
N GLU A 21 11.13 4.57 7.39
CA GLU A 21 12.09 5.53 7.95
C GLU A 21 11.91 6.94 7.38
N ASP A 22 11.76 7.06 6.05
CA ASP A 22 11.51 8.36 5.40
C ASP A 22 10.16 8.93 5.84
N LEU A 23 9.14 8.08 5.95
CA LEU A 23 7.83 8.46 6.48
C LEU A 23 7.91 8.93 7.93
N ALA A 24 8.73 8.28 8.76
CA ALA A 24 8.95 8.71 10.12
C ALA A 24 9.66 10.07 10.17
N SER A 25 10.70 10.26 9.35
CA SER A 25 11.43 11.51 9.24
C SER A 25 10.53 12.67 8.77
N GLU A 26 9.71 12.45 7.74
CA GLU A 26 8.80 13.47 7.18
C GLU A 26 7.78 13.98 8.21
N PHE A 27 7.30 13.08 9.08
CA PHE A 27 6.32 13.41 10.12
C PHE A 27 6.93 13.65 11.51
N ASN A 28 8.27 13.67 11.60
CA ASN A 28 9.03 13.84 12.84
C ASN A 28 8.60 12.84 13.94
N LEU A 29 8.48 11.56 13.57
CA LEU A 29 8.12 10.42 14.40
C LEU A 29 9.33 9.49 14.58
N ALA A 30 9.28 8.61 15.60
CA ALA A 30 10.15 7.45 15.60
C ALA A 30 9.68 6.46 14.52
N THR A 31 10.61 5.67 13.94
CA THR A 31 10.27 4.66 12.93
C THR A 31 9.21 3.68 13.43
N GLN A 32 9.31 3.26 14.70
CA GLN A 32 8.30 2.38 15.30
C GLN A 32 6.92 3.04 15.38
N ASP A 33 6.84 4.33 15.72
CA ASP A 33 5.57 5.05 15.76
C ASP A 33 4.93 5.20 14.37
N ALA A 34 5.76 5.34 13.32
CA ALA A 34 5.29 5.36 11.94
C ALA A 34 4.75 3.98 11.52
N ILE A 35 5.42 2.89 11.89
CA ILE A 35 4.96 1.51 11.68
C ILE A 35 3.61 1.29 12.37
N ASP A 36 3.55 1.54 13.69
CA ASP A 36 2.34 1.34 14.50
C ASP A 36 1.16 2.17 13.95
N ARG A 37 1.45 3.37 13.43
CA ARG A 37 0.44 4.22 12.79
C ARG A 37 -0.05 3.67 11.46
N VAL A 38 0.84 3.14 10.61
CA VAL A 38 0.44 2.46 9.36
C VAL A 38 -0.43 1.24 9.69
N GLU A 39 -0.01 0.39 10.62
CA GLU A 39 -0.77 -0.79 11.04
C GLU A 39 -2.15 -0.43 11.60
N SER A 40 -2.22 0.60 12.44
CA SER A 40 -3.49 1.12 12.98
C SER A 40 -4.42 1.64 11.87
N LEU A 41 -3.87 2.31 10.85
CA LEU A 41 -4.63 2.80 9.70
C LEU A 41 -5.09 1.65 8.79
N GLN A 42 -4.33 0.57 8.69
CA GLN A 42 -4.74 -0.65 8.01
C GLN A 42 -5.87 -1.35 8.75
N ALA A 43 -5.77 -1.51 10.08
CA ALA A 43 -6.83 -2.08 10.91
C ALA A 43 -8.14 -1.27 10.84
N ALA A 44 -8.04 0.05 10.63
CA ALA A 44 -9.18 0.94 10.43
C ALA A 44 -9.70 0.99 8.98
N ASN A 45 -9.17 0.17 8.06
CA ASN A 45 -9.48 0.20 6.61
C ASN A 45 -9.29 1.59 5.97
N ARG A 46 -8.34 2.39 6.46
CA ARG A 46 -8.00 3.71 5.87
C ARG A 46 -6.82 3.63 4.91
N LEU A 47 -5.97 2.63 5.08
CA LEU A 47 -4.87 2.28 4.21
C LEU A 47 -4.90 0.78 3.91
N THR A 48 -4.48 0.41 2.72
CA THR A 48 -4.36 -0.96 2.25
C THR A 48 -3.00 -1.10 1.59
N GLY A 49 -2.26 -2.16 1.93
CA GLY A 49 -0.89 -2.29 1.47
C GLY A 49 -0.16 -3.45 2.12
N ILE A 50 1.09 -3.63 1.70
CA ILE A 50 1.97 -4.70 2.15
C ILE A 50 3.24 -4.09 2.73
N VAL A 51 3.68 -4.61 3.87
CA VAL A 51 4.98 -4.30 4.47
C VAL A 51 5.98 -5.35 4.02
N ASP A 52 7.10 -4.90 3.45
CA ASP A 52 8.27 -5.69 3.14
C ASP A 52 9.16 -5.84 4.39
N ASP A 53 9.88 -6.95 4.53
CA ASP A 53 10.77 -7.23 5.67
C ASP A 53 11.92 -6.21 5.82
N ARG A 54 12.19 -5.45 4.76
CA ARG A 54 13.17 -4.35 4.72
C ARG A 54 12.59 -2.97 5.10
N GLY A 55 11.38 -2.92 5.67
CA GLY A 55 10.78 -1.66 6.14
C GLY A 55 10.20 -0.77 5.04
N LYS A 56 9.82 -1.36 3.89
CA LYS A 56 9.06 -0.66 2.85
C LYS A 56 7.58 -0.96 2.98
N PHE A 57 6.76 0.08 2.91
CA PHE A 57 5.33 -0.05 2.75
C PHE A 57 4.95 0.18 1.29
N ILE A 58 4.22 -0.75 0.69
CA ILE A 58 3.66 -0.64 -0.65
C ILE A 58 2.16 -0.42 -0.51
N TYR A 59 1.70 0.78 -0.84
CA TYR A 59 0.28 1.08 -0.89
C TYR A 59 -0.37 0.38 -2.09
N ILE A 60 -1.47 -0.32 -1.84
CA ILE A 60 -2.27 -1.01 -2.86
C ILE A 60 -3.66 -0.41 -2.78
N THR A 61 -4.22 0.07 -3.89
CA THR A 61 -5.57 0.64 -3.86
C THR A 61 -6.61 -0.47 -3.69
N GLU A 62 -7.79 -0.12 -3.16
CA GLU A 62 -8.92 -1.06 -3.09
C GLU A 62 -9.30 -1.61 -4.48
N GLU A 63 -9.21 -0.77 -5.52
CA GLU A 63 -9.49 -1.18 -6.89
C GLU A 63 -8.49 -2.22 -7.41
N GLU A 64 -7.20 -2.05 -7.13
CA GLU A 64 -6.16 -3.02 -7.49
C GLU A 64 -6.37 -4.34 -6.74
N MET A 65 -6.71 -4.27 -5.45
CA MET A 65 -7.02 -5.45 -4.64
C MET A 65 -8.25 -6.18 -5.16
N ASP A 66 -9.31 -5.46 -5.55
CA ASP A 66 -10.52 -6.03 -6.13
C ASP A 66 -10.26 -6.69 -7.49
N LYS A 67 -9.42 -6.08 -8.34
CA LYS A 67 -8.99 -6.70 -9.61
C LYS A 67 -8.27 -8.02 -9.36
N VAL A 68 -7.37 -8.08 -8.38
CA VAL A 68 -6.65 -9.31 -7.99
C VAL A 68 -7.63 -10.36 -7.44
N ALA A 69 -8.55 -9.97 -6.55
CA ALA A 69 -9.55 -10.87 -5.99
C ALA A 69 -10.45 -11.48 -7.07
N LYS A 70 -10.95 -10.65 -8.00
CA LYS A 70 -11.77 -11.08 -9.15
C LYS A 70 -10.99 -12.00 -10.10
N PHE A 71 -9.68 -11.82 -10.22
CA PHE A 71 -8.83 -12.71 -11.02
C PHE A 71 -8.73 -14.10 -10.37
N ILE A 72 -8.41 -14.14 -9.07
CA ILE A 72 -8.32 -15.39 -8.30
C ILE A 72 -9.64 -16.16 -8.33
N GLN A 73 -10.77 -15.47 -8.08
CA GLN A 73 -12.10 -16.08 -8.09
C GLN A 73 -12.47 -16.68 -9.45
N ARG A 74 -12.15 -15.98 -10.55
CA ARG A 74 -12.45 -16.46 -11.91
C ARG A 74 -11.57 -17.63 -12.34
N ARG A 75 -10.30 -17.65 -11.91
CA ARG A 75 -9.34 -18.72 -12.27
C ARG A 75 -9.50 -19.97 -11.39
N GLY A 76 -9.94 -19.82 -10.14
CA GLY A 76 -10.02 -20.93 -9.20
C GLY A 76 -8.63 -21.34 -8.71
N ARG A 77 -8.18 -22.55 -9.07
CA ARG A 77 -6.83 -23.02 -8.70
C ARG A 77 -5.80 -22.50 -9.70
N LEU A 78 -4.90 -21.65 -9.24
CA LEU A 78 -3.83 -21.06 -10.04
C LEU A 78 -2.45 -21.34 -9.44
N GLY A 79 -1.42 -21.32 -10.29
CA GLY A 79 -0.03 -21.42 -9.85
C GLY A 79 0.50 -20.08 -9.34
N PHE A 80 1.48 -20.12 -8.45
CA PHE A 80 2.11 -18.90 -7.91
C PHE A 80 2.69 -18.01 -9.02
N ALA A 81 3.39 -18.59 -10.01
CA ALA A 81 3.95 -17.82 -11.13
C ALA A 81 2.88 -17.11 -11.98
N GLU A 82 1.70 -17.71 -12.13
CA GLU A 82 0.57 -17.08 -12.84
C GLU A 82 -0.01 -15.93 -12.02
N LEU A 83 -0.17 -16.13 -10.71
CA LEU A 83 -0.60 -15.08 -9.79
C LEU A 83 0.37 -13.90 -9.81
N SER A 84 1.67 -14.14 -9.64
CA SER A 84 2.69 -13.09 -9.64
C SER A 84 2.69 -12.31 -10.95
N LYS A 85 2.60 -13.00 -12.09
CA LYS A 85 2.56 -12.36 -13.40
C LYS A 85 1.36 -11.44 -13.57
N GLU A 86 0.18 -11.85 -13.07
CA GLU A 86 -1.01 -11.02 -13.17
C GLU A 86 -1.00 -9.89 -12.15
N CYS A 87 -0.58 -10.14 -10.90
CA CYS A 87 -0.39 -9.11 -9.88
C CYS A 87 0.54 -8.00 -10.35
N ASN A 88 1.65 -8.32 -11.03
CA ASN A 88 2.56 -7.31 -11.59
C ASN A 88 1.94 -6.42 -12.68
N LYS A 89 0.85 -6.86 -13.31
CA LYS A 89 0.09 -6.03 -14.26
C LYS A 89 -0.98 -5.19 -13.56
N LEU A 90 -1.60 -5.77 -12.52
CA LEU A 90 -2.72 -5.17 -11.81
C LEU A 90 -2.26 -4.16 -10.76
N ILE A 91 -1.11 -4.38 -10.15
CA ILE A 91 -0.50 -3.53 -9.12
C ILE A 91 0.69 -2.82 -9.77
N ARG A 92 0.51 -1.55 -10.11
CA ARG A 92 1.61 -0.71 -10.64
C ARG A 92 2.41 -0.13 -9.49
N LEU A 93 3.73 -0.27 -9.51
CA LEU A 93 4.60 0.28 -8.45
C LEU A 93 5.06 1.72 -8.73
N ASP A 94 4.91 2.17 -9.98
CA ASP A 94 5.28 3.51 -10.41
C ASP A 94 4.17 4.48 -9.96
N GLY A 95 4.53 5.45 -9.12
CA GLY A 95 3.64 6.45 -8.54
C GLY A 95 3.15 7.50 -9.54
N GLU A 96 2.71 7.10 -10.73
CA GLU A 96 2.00 7.97 -11.66
C GLU A 96 0.51 7.63 -11.69
N ALA A 97 -0.28 8.67 -11.43
CA ALA A 97 -1.72 8.69 -11.63
C ALA A 97 -2.06 8.24 -13.04
N ASP A 98 -3.07 7.38 -13.16
CA ASP A 98 -3.92 7.38 -14.35
C ASP A 98 -4.44 8.82 -14.49
N LYS A 99 -3.73 9.65 -15.28
CA LYS A 99 -4.23 10.93 -15.76
C LYS A 99 -5.31 10.60 -16.77
N ASN A 100 -6.55 10.58 -16.30
CA ASN A 100 -7.73 10.59 -17.15
C ASN A 100 -8.35 12.00 -17.13
#